data_AF-A0A3D0ESZ4-F1
#
_entry.id   AF-A0A3D0ESZ4-F1
#
_cell.length_a   1.000
_cell.length_b   1.000
_cell.length_c   1.000
_cell.angle_alpha   90.00
_cell.angle_beta   90.00
_cell.angle_gamma   90.00
#
_symmetry.space_group_name_H-M   'P 1'
#
loop_
_entity.id
_entity.type
_entity.pdbx_description
1 polymer ?
#
loop_
_entity_poly.entity_id
_entity_poly.type
_entity_poly.pdbx_seq_one_letter_code
_entity_poly.pdbx_strand_id
1 'polypeptide(L)'
;MVQYVDGSTLAQLANPDMRVPIGHALNYPHRVRLNVKPLSLEDISTLQFQAPDFERFPCLSLAYESLSKGRAAVVGLNAINEVVVEAFLEKKIRFSDISILIESVMGDFNAPNPNSIEEVFSVNAAARESALESLSKFKYVKSEEVR
;
A
#
# COMPACT_ATOMS: atom_id res chain seq x y z
N MET A 1 -15.88 2.89 -5.00
CA MET A 1 -17.10 2.95 -5.82
C MET A 1 -17.18 1.68 -6.64
N VAL A 2 -18.37 1.27 -7.09
CA VAL A 2 -18.55 0.11 -7.96
C VAL A 2 -19.38 0.56 -9.16
N GLN A 3 -18.86 0.35 -10.37
CA GLN A 3 -19.57 0.60 -11.62
C GLN A 3 -20.21 -0.69 -12.11
N TYR A 4 -21.50 -0.63 -12.45
CA TYR A 4 -22.27 -1.76 -12.96
C TYR A 4 -22.37 -1.69 -14.49
N VAL A 5 -22.74 -2.82 -15.13
CA VAL A 5 -22.82 -2.97 -16.59
C VAL A 5 -23.85 -2.06 -17.27
N ASP A 6 -24.82 -1.56 -16.48
CA ASP A 6 -25.81 -0.57 -16.92
C ASP A 6 -25.30 0.88 -16.87
N GLY A 7 -24.04 1.07 -16.46
CA GLY A 7 -23.40 2.38 -16.30
C GLY A 7 -23.66 3.05 -14.96
N SER A 8 -24.51 2.49 -14.10
CA SER A 8 -24.74 3.03 -12.76
C SER A 8 -23.51 2.87 -11.87
N THR A 9 -23.33 3.81 -10.94
CA THR A 9 -22.24 3.79 -9.96
C THR A 9 -22.79 3.86 -8.56
N LEU A 10 -22.43 2.89 -7.72
CA LEU A 10 -22.74 2.90 -6.29
C LEU A 10 -21.51 3.32 -5.48
N ALA A 11 -21.75 4.16 -4.48
CA ALA A 11 -20.74 4.64 -3.55
C ALA A 11 -21.21 4.43 -2.11
N GLN A 12 -20.26 4.12 -1.22
CA GLN A 12 -20.47 4.11 0.22
C GLN A 12 -19.70 5.29 0.81
N LEU A 13 -20.41 6.16 1.53
CA LEU A 13 -19.85 7.35 2.16
C LEU A 13 -20.02 7.26 3.67
N ALA A 14 -18.99 7.68 4.39
CA ALA A 14 -18.99 7.77 5.84
C ALA A 14 -17.93 8.81 6.27
N ASN A 15 -18.00 9.23 7.53
CA ASN A 15 -16.86 9.93 8.14
C ASN A 15 -15.64 8.99 8.16
N PRO A 16 -14.39 9.51 8.19
CA PRO A 16 -13.17 8.70 8.23
C PRO A 16 -13.02 7.98 9.58
N ASP A 17 -13.83 6.95 9.79
CA ASP A 17 -13.99 6.23 11.05
C ASP A 17 -14.09 4.71 10.80
N MET A 18 -13.06 3.98 11.19
CA MET A 18 -12.95 2.52 10.98
C MET A 18 -14.05 1.72 11.70
N ARG A 19 -14.76 2.30 12.67
CA ARG A 19 -15.90 1.61 13.31
C ARG A 19 -17.01 1.30 12.31
N VAL A 20 -17.17 2.09 11.26
CA VAL A 20 -18.16 1.88 10.20
C VAL A 20 -17.88 0.59 9.40
N PRO A 21 -16.71 0.43 8.72
CA PRO A 21 -16.41 -0.80 7.99
C PRO A 21 -16.27 -2.02 8.90
N ILE A 22 -15.70 -1.89 10.10
CA ILE A 22 -15.60 -3.01 11.07
C ILE A 22 -16.98 -3.48 11.50
N GLY A 23 -17.85 -2.54 11.91
CA GLY A 23 -19.22 -2.86 12.33
C GLY A 23 -20.04 -3.48 11.20
N HIS A 24 -19.85 -3.02 9.96
CA HIS A 24 -20.46 -3.64 8.78
C HIS A 24 -19.99 -5.09 8.59
N ALA A 25 -18.68 -5.34 8.60
CA ALA A 25 -18.13 -6.68 8.40
C ALA A 25 -18.63 -7.69 9.46
N LEU A 26 -18.72 -7.28 10.73
CA LEU A 26 -19.16 -8.14 11.83
C LEU A 26 -20.65 -8.46 11.83
N ASN A 27 -21.47 -7.61 11.21
CA ASN A 27 -22.93 -7.74 11.29
C ASN A 27 -23.59 -8.03 9.94
N TYR A 28 -22.82 -8.11 8.86
CA TYR A 28 -23.33 -8.43 7.53
C TYR A 28 -24.15 -9.74 7.57
N PRO A 29 -25.34 -9.81 6.93
CA PRO A 29 -25.95 -8.80 6.05
C PRO A 29 -26.76 -7.71 6.78
N HIS A 30 -26.86 -7.77 8.10
CA HIS A 30 -27.62 -6.84 8.91
C HIS A 30 -26.84 -5.55 9.22
N ARG A 31 -27.57 -4.53 9.68
CA ARG A 31 -26.98 -3.28 10.18
C ARG A 31 -27.26 -3.15 11.66
N VAL A 32 -26.25 -2.69 12.40
CA VAL A 32 -26.38 -2.38 13.82
C VAL A 32 -26.11 -0.91 14.07
N ARG A 33 -26.70 -0.38 15.14
CA ARG A 33 -26.42 0.98 15.57
C ARG A 33 -24.98 1.07 16.10
N LEU A 34 -24.18 1.93 15.49
CA LEU A 34 -22.82 2.23 15.93
C LEU A 34 -22.80 3.61 16.58
N ASN A 35 -21.92 3.80 17.57
CA ASN A 35 -21.69 5.10 18.20
C ASN A 35 -20.73 5.96 17.37
N VAL A 36 -21.15 6.31 16.14
CA VAL A 36 -20.39 7.12 15.17
C VAL A 36 -21.21 8.34 14.77
N LYS A 37 -20.56 9.48 14.51
CA LYS A 37 -21.26 10.69 14.01
C LYS A 37 -21.84 10.37 12.62
N PRO A 38 -23.13 10.63 12.35
CA PRO A 38 -23.67 10.56 11.00
C PRO A 38 -22.92 11.48 10.05
N LEU A 39 -22.80 11.07 8.78
CA LEU A 39 -22.27 11.95 7.75
C LEU A 39 -23.27 13.08 7.49
N SER A 40 -22.79 14.32 7.51
CA SER A 40 -23.55 15.49 7.05
C SER A 40 -22.93 15.95 5.74
N LEU A 41 -23.69 15.89 4.64
CA LEU A 41 -23.22 16.43 3.37
C LEU A 41 -23.24 17.96 3.36
N GLU A 42 -24.03 18.59 4.23
CA GLU A 42 -23.98 20.05 4.45
C GLU A 42 -22.64 20.46 5.08
N ASP A 43 -22.09 19.62 5.97
CA ASP A 43 -20.75 19.82 6.55
C ASP A 43 -19.64 19.56 5.49
N ILE A 44 -19.93 18.72 4.47
CA ILE A 44 -18.99 18.34 3.40
C ILE A 44 -19.27 19.20 2.18
N SER A 45 -18.67 20.39 2.18
CA SER A 45 -18.86 21.40 1.13
C SER A 45 -18.50 20.92 -0.28
N THR A 46 -17.45 20.12 -0.46
CA THR A 46 -16.97 19.73 -1.79
C THR A 46 -16.30 18.35 -1.78
N LEU A 47 -16.60 17.54 -2.79
CA LEU A 47 -15.88 16.31 -3.13
C LEU A 47 -15.14 16.52 -4.45
N GLN A 48 -13.82 16.37 -4.44
CA GLN A 48 -12.98 16.52 -5.62
C GLN A 48 -12.33 15.18 -5.98
N PHE A 49 -12.24 14.91 -7.28
CA PHE A 49 -11.64 13.70 -7.82
C PHE A 49 -10.63 14.09 -8.89
N GLN A 50 -9.49 13.40 -8.89
CA GLN A 50 -8.43 13.59 -9.88
C GLN A 50 -7.79 12.24 -10.20
N ALA A 51 -7.22 12.12 -11.40
CA ALA A 51 -6.42 10.96 -11.74
C ALA A 51 -5.15 10.90 -10.85
N PRO A 52 -4.66 9.71 -10.49
CA PRO A 52 -3.40 9.58 -9.78
C PRO A 52 -2.23 10.05 -10.65
N ASP A 53 -1.24 10.65 -10.02
CA ASP A 53 0.01 11.06 -10.64
C ASP A 53 1.08 9.97 -10.38
N PHE A 54 1.38 9.18 -11.41
CA PHE A 54 2.30 8.05 -11.31
C PHE A 54 3.78 8.49 -11.26
N GLU A 55 4.11 9.68 -11.75
CA GLU A 55 5.47 10.22 -11.63
C GLU A 55 5.72 10.69 -10.20
N ARG A 56 4.72 11.32 -9.57
CA ARG A 56 4.80 11.76 -8.18
C ARG A 56 4.67 10.62 -7.16
N PHE A 57 3.91 9.58 -7.47
CA PHE A 57 3.67 8.43 -6.59
C PHE A 57 4.02 7.08 -7.27
N PRO A 58 5.31 6.83 -7.56
CA PRO A 58 5.76 5.66 -8.33
C PRO A 58 5.43 4.31 -7.67
N CYS A 59 5.29 4.25 -6.35
CA CYS A 59 4.88 3.01 -5.65
C CYS A 59 3.52 2.47 -6.11
N LEU A 60 2.64 3.33 -6.67
CA LEU A 60 1.38 2.87 -7.24
C LEU A 60 1.61 2.03 -8.51
N SER A 61 2.55 2.45 -9.38
CA SER A 61 2.96 1.68 -10.55
C SER A 61 3.55 0.33 -10.14
N LEU A 62 4.44 0.33 -9.13
CA LEU A 62 5.05 -0.90 -8.60
C LEU A 62 3.99 -1.88 -8.08
N ALA A 63 2.93 -1.38 -7.43
CA ALA A 63 1.82 -2.23 -6.98
C ALA A 63 1.04 -2.87 -8.14
N TYR A 64 0.71 -2.10 -9.18
CA TYR A 64 0.06 -2.64 -10.39
C TYR A 64 0.94 -3.66 -11.11
N GLU A 65 2.24 -3.39 -11.22
CA GLU A 65 3.19 -4.31 -11.83
C GLU A 65 3.26 -5.63 -11.05
N SER A 66 3.37 -5.58 -9.71
CA SER A 66 3.37 -6.79 -8.88
C SER A 66 2.08 -7.61 -9.02
N LEU A 67 0.92 -6.95 -9.06
CA LEU A 67 -0.36 -7.64 -9.31
C LEU A 67 -0.36 -8.38 -10.66
N SER A 68 0.27 -7.82 -11.68
CA SER A 68 0.39 -8.45 -13.00
C SER A 68 1.38 -9.63 -13.04
N LYS A 69 2.43 -9.58 -12.22
CA LYS A 69 3.48 -10.62 -12.13
C LYS A 69 3.06 -11.84 -11.30
N GLY A 70 2.16 -11.66 -10.34
CA GLY A 70 1.54 -12.74 -9.57
C GLY A 70 1.85 -12.70 -8.08
N ARG A 71 1.40 -13.75 -7.36
CA ARG A 71 1.40 -13.81 -5.89
C ARG A 71 2.77 -13.58 -5.26
N ALA A 72 3.83 -14.16 -5.82
CA ALA A 72 5.18 -13.99 -5.30
C ALA A 72 5.64 -12.52 -5.33
N ALA A 73 5.37 -11.80 -6.42
CA ALA A 73 5.70 -10.39 -6.55
C ALA A 73 4.88 -9.52 -5.59
N VAL A 74 3.62 -9.86 -5.34
CA VAL A 74 2.78 -9.14 -4.36
C VAL A 74 3.29 -9.33 -2.94
N VAL A 75 3.61 -10.58 -2.54
CA VAL A 75 4.19 -10.88 -1.22
C VAL A 75 5.55 -10.19 -1.08
N GLY A 76 6.40 -10.29 -2.11
CA GLY A 76 7.70 -9.64 -2.15
C GLY A 76 7.60 -8.13 -1.98
N LEU A 77 6.74 -7.47 -2.76
CA LEU A 77 6.53 -6.02 -2.68
C LEU A 77 6.10 -5.58 -1.27
N ASN A 78 5.16 -6.31 -0.65
CA ASN A 78 4.70 -5.99 0.70
C ASN A 78 5.86 -6.11 1.71
N ALA A 79 6.60 -7.20 1.66
CA ALA A 79 7.72 -7.48 2.55
C ALA A 79 8.87 -6.47 2.40
N ILE A 80 9.24 -6.14 1.15
CA ILE A 80 10.27 -5.14 0.83
C ILE A 80 9.82 -3.75 1.30
N ASN A 81 8.56 -3.37 1.04
CA ASN A 81 8.01 -2.10 1.48
C ASN A 81 8.08 -1.95 3.01
N GLU A 82 7.76 -2.99 3.79
CA GLU A 82 7.88 -2.93 5.26
C GLU A 82 9.30 -2.60 5.71
N VAL A 83 10.31 -3.28 5.17
CA VAL A 83 11.72 -3.07 5.50
C VAL A 83 12.19 -1.67 5.10
N VAL A 84 11.83 -1.22 3.90
CA VAL A 84 12.25 0.09 3.38
C VAL A 84 11.54 1.24 4.13
N VAL A 85 10.25 1.10 4.44
CA VAL A 85 9.50 2.10 5.23
C VAL A 85 10.03 2.15 6.67
N GLU A 86 10.38 1.02 7.28
CA GLU A 86 11.04 0.99 8.59
C GLU A 86 12.35 1.80 8.56
N ALA A 87 13.19 1.61 7.54
CA ALA A 87 14.40 2.40 7.38
C ALA A 87 14.13 3.91 7.24
N PHE A 88 13.06 4.31 6.55
CA PHE A 88 12.62 5.70 6.47
C PHE A 88 12.18 6.26 7.83
N LEU A 89 11.36 5.50 8.57
CA LEU A 89 10.89 5.87 9.91
C LEU A 89 12.05 6.00 10.91
N GLU A 90 13.08 5.18 10.74
CA GLU A 90 14.35 5.24 11.50
C GLU A 90 15.32 6.31 10.99
N LYS A 91 14.91 7.12 9.99
CA LYS A 91 15.72 8.21 9.39
C LYS A 91 17.02 7.74 8.72
N LYS A 92 17.08 6.48 8.29
CA LYS A 92 18.23 5.88 7.58
C LYS A 92 18.21 6.16 6.07
N ILE A 93 17.05 6.53 5.53
CA ILE A 93 16.83 6.91 4.13
C ILE A 93 15.87 8.11 4.05
N ARG A 94 15.80 8.77 2.90
CA ARG A 94 14.83 9.84 2.62
C ARG A 94 13.50 9.25 2.14
N PHE A 95 12.44 10.06 2.15
CA PHE A 95 11.14 9.65 1.64
C PHE A 95 11.20 9.25 0.14
N SER A 96 11.94 10.00 -0.68
CA SER A 96 12.15 9.71 -2.11
C SER A 96 12.89 8.39 -2.36
N ASP A 97 13.69 7.93 -1.40
CA ASP A 97 14.49 6.71 -1.56
C ASP A 97 13.61 5.46 -1.43
N ILE A 98 12.41 5.57 -0.85
CA ILE A 98 11.49 4.45 -0.65
C ILE A 98 11.17 3.77 -1.98
N SER A 99 10.70 4.56 -2.97
CA SER A 99 10.34 3.99 -4.27
C SER A 99 11.56 3.47 -5.03
N ILE A 100 12.70 4.15 -4.95
CA ILE A 100 13.94 3.76 -5.63
C ILE A 100 14.44 2.41 -5.11
N LEU A 101 14.45 2.24 -3.79
CA LEU A 101 14.88 0.99 -3.15
C LEU A 101 13.89 -0.15 -3.42
N ILE A 102 12.59 0.10 -3.31
CA ILE A 102 11.59 -0.92 -3.61
C ILE A 102 11.70 -1.36 -5.07
N GLU A 103 11.81 -0.43 -6.02
CA GLU A 103 11.97 -0.73 -7.45
C GLU A 103 13.23 -1.55 -7.71
N SER A 104 14.38 -1.12 -7.15
CA SER A 104 15.65 -1.84 -7.31
C SER A 104 15.56 -3.27 -6.78
N VAL A 105 15.02 -3.48 -5.58
CA VAL A 105 14.93 -4.83 -4.99
C VAL A 105 13.93 -5.69 -5.76
N MET A 106 12.78 -5.12 -6.15
CA MET A 106 11.78 -5.82 -6.96
C MET A 106 12.27 -6.19 -8.36
N GLY A 107 13.22 -5.45 -8.92
CA GLY A 107 13.85 -5.76 -10.20
C GLY A 107 14.67 -7.04 -10.18
N ASP A 108 15.34 -7.31 -9.06
CA ASP A 108 16.20 -8.49 -8.87
C ASP A 108 15.49 -9.65 -8.16
N PHE A 109 14.38 -9.37 -7.47
CA PHE A 109 13.65 -10.36 -6.68
C PHE A 109 12.81 -11.30 -7.57
N ASN A 110 13.14 -12.59 -7.54
CA ASN A 110 12.38 -13.64 -8.20
C ASN A 110 12.11 -14.79 -7.23
N ALA A 111 10.84 -15.19 -7.12
CA ALA A 111 10.43 -16.31 -6.30
C ALA A 111 9.23 -17.03 -6.95
N PRO A 112 9.07 -18.35 -6.74
CA PRO A 112 7.92 -19.08 -7.23
C PRO A 112 6.64 -18.61 -6.54
N ASN A 113 5.52 -18.65 -7.27
CA ASN A 113 4.21 -18.30 -6.72
C ASN A 113 3.84 -19.26 -5.58
N PRO A 114 3.61 -18.75 -4.35
CA PRO A 114 3.32 -19.59 -3.20
C PRO A 114 1.92 -20.20 -3.29
N ASN A 115 1.80 -21.48 -2.95
CA ASN A 115 0.56 -22.26 -2.90
C ASN A 115 0.16 -22.69 -1.49
N SER A 116 1.00 -22.41 -0.49
CA SER A 116 0.69 -22.62 0.93
C SER A 116 1.09 -21.40 1.77
N ILE A 117 0.67 -21.39 3.04
CA ILE A 117 1.03 -20.34 3.99
C ILE A 117 2.54 -20.36 4.27
N GLU A 118 3.14 -21.54 4.36
CA GLU A 118 4.57 -21.74 4.58
C GLU A 118 5.39 -21.19 3.41
N GLU A 119 4.91 -21.38 2.18
CA GLU A 119 5.53 -20.79 1.00
C GLU A 119 5.40 -19.27 0.99
N VAL A 120 4.25 -18.70 1.43
CA VAL A 120 4.09 -17.25 1.61
C VAL A 120 5.14 -16.71 2.60
N PHE A 121 5.32 -17.37 3.74
CA PHE A 121 6.34 -16.97 4.71
C PHE A 121 7.76 -17.07 4.14
N SER A 122 8.03 -18.10 3.33
CA SER A 122 9.33 -18.29 2.69
C SER A 122 9.64 -17.16 1.68
N VAL A 123 8.67 -16.81 0.83
CA VAL A 123 8.79 -15.67 -0.10
C VAL A 123 8.98 -14.36 0.66
N ASN A 124 8.19 -14.13 1.71
CA ASN A 124 8.31 -12.94 2.56
C ASN A 124 9.70 -12.83 3.21
N ALA A 125 10.25 -13.92 3.74
CA ALA A 125 11.57 -13.93 4.36
C ALA A 125 12.68 -13.60 3.34
N ALA A 126 12.67 -14.24 2.16
CA ALA A 126 13.63 -13.98 1.10
C ALA A 126 13.56 -12.52 0.59
N ALA A 127 12.35 -11.96 0.48
CA ALA A 127 12.14 -10.58 0.08
C ALA A 127 12.70 -9.59 1.11
N ARG A 128 12.50 -9.86 2.40
CA ARG A 128 13.09 -9.06 3.50
C ARG A 128 14.61 -9.12 3.49
N GLU A 129 15.20 -10.29 3.28
CA GLU A 129 16.65 -10.45 3.17
C GLU A 129 17.22 -9.62 2.01
N SER A 130 16.58 -9.70 0.84
CA SER A 130 16.97 -8.93 -0.35
C SER A 130 16.90 -7.41 -0.10
N ALA A 131 15.85 -6.96 0.60
CA ALA A 131 15.70 -5.55 0.97
C ALA A 131 16.78 -5.08 1.95
N LEU A 132 17.09 -5.88 2.98
CA LEU A 132 18.15 -5.59 3.95
C LEU A 132 19.53 -5.55 3.29
N GLU A 133 19.81 -6.46 2.37
CA GLU A 133 21.05 -6.47 1.60
C GLU A 133 21.18 -5.18 0.77
N SER A 134 20.12 -4.79 0.04
CA SER A 134 20.11 -3.56 -0.75
C SER A 134 20.29 -2.31 0.13
N LEU A 135 19.58 -2.23 1.25
CA LEU A 135 19.73 -1.15 2.24
C LEU A 135 21.15 -1.03 2.77
N SER A 136 21.83 -2.15 3.03
CA SER A 136 23.21 -2.14 3.54
C SER A 136 24.21 -1.54 2.54
N LYS A 137 23.93 -1.68 1.24
CA LYS A 137 24.71 -1.12 0.13
C LYS A 137 24.32 0.32 -0.18
N PHE A 138 23.14 0.75 0.25
CA PHE A 138 22.61 2.09 -0.02
C PHE A 138 23.36 3.13 0.81
N LYS A 139 24.18 3.95 0.12
CA LYS A 139 24.91 5.04 0.78
C LYS A 139 23.94 6.17 1.11
N TYR A 140 23.68 6.36 2.40
CA TYR A 140 22.97 7.54 2.87
C TYR A 140 23.81 8.80 2.61
N VAL A 141 23.46 9.55 1.57
CA VAL A 141 23.97 10.91 1.40
C VAL A 141 23.14 11.81 2.31
N LYS A 142 23.73 12.23 3.43
CA LYS A 142 23.15 13.26 4.30
C LYS A 142 23.02 14.53 3.45
N SER A 143 21.81 15.03 3.19
CA SER A 143 21.67 16.38 2.64
C SER A 143 22.02 17.36 3.75
N GLU A 144 23.27 17.79 3.78
CA GLU A 144 23.56 19.12 4.27
C GLU A 144 22.87 20.12 3.34
N GLU A 145 22.14 21.06 3.95
CA GLU A 145 21.58 22.27 3.35
C GLU A 145 20.51 22.10 2.26
N VAL A 146 19.24 22.11 2.68
CA VAL A 146 18.26 23.01 2.07
C VAL A 146 17.47 23.67 3.20
N ARG A 147 17.73 24.97 3.40
CA ARG A 147 16.95 25.88 4.23
C ARG A 147 15.59 26.16 3.60
#